data_AF-A0A261FCK3-F1
#
_entry.id   AF-A0A261FCK3-F1
#
_cell.length_a   1.000
_cell.length_b   1.000
_cell.length_c   1.000
_cell.angle_alpha   90.00
_cell.angle_beta   90.00
_cell.angle_gamma   90.00
#
_symmetry.space_group_name_H-M   'P 1'
#
loop_
_entity.id
_entity.type
_entity.pdbx_description
1 polymer ?
#
loop_
_entity_poly.entity_id
_entity_poly.type
_entity_poly.pdbx_seq_one_letter_code
_entity_poly.pdbx_strand_id
1 'polypeptide(L)'
;MYVGSYGRGTAISTSDIDILLELPKNEYYHYSSLTGNGQSRLLQTVKKSVLSRYPRTEVHGDGQVVVVVFSDGMRFELLPAFETSSGEYEYPDTHMGGNWKSTNPKAEQEALKRKDVESNGLLVDTCRQIRFLRDTYFTNEHLPGILIDAFVYDSIANWHWGSGNGTSHQSEYSSGHPYEESLLKKFRIATAWGGVPQWRAPGSGMRIDNSASICNSLGKILKKMAEE
;
A
#
# COMPACT_ATOMS: atom_id res chain seq x y z
N MET A 1 -8.63 -6.41 -10.45
CA MET A 1 -8.03 -6.98 -9.23
C MET A 1 -7.99 -5.91 -8.15
N TYR A 2 -8.43 -6.20 -6.92
CA TYR A 2 -8.20 -5.27 -5.80
C TYR A 2 -6.71 -5.19 -5.51
N VAL A 3 -6.18 -3.98 -5.40
CA VAL A 3 -4.76 -3.73 -5.10
C VAL A 3 -4.65 -2.77 -3.92
N GLY A 4 -3.46 -2.23 -3.69
CA GLY A 4 -3.24 -1.32 -2.57
C GLY A 4 -3.53 -1.97 -1.22
N SER A 5 -4.00 -1.16 -0.27
CA SER A 5 -4.25 -1.66 1.09
C SER A 5 -5.37 -2.69 1.16
N TYR A 6 -6.36 -2.58 0.28
CA TYR A 6 -7.43 -3.57 0.17
C TYR A 6 -6.91 -4.92 -0.31
N GLY A 7 -6.11 -4.93 -1.39
CA GLY A 7 -5.50 -6.16 -1.88
C GLY A 7 -4.59 -6.81 -0.83
N ARG A 8 -3.81 -6.01 -0.10
CA ARG A 8 -2.92 -6.50 0.97
C ARG A 8 -3.64 -6.87 2.27
N GLY A 9 -4.95 -6.64 2.37
CA GLY A 9 -5.75 -6.91 3.57
C GLY A 9 -5.56 -5.90 4.70
N THR A 10 -4.78 -4.83 4.52
CA THR A 10 -4.44 -3.84 5.56
C THR A 10 -5.30 -2.58 5.55
N ALA A 11 -6.33 -2.52 4.70
CA ALA A 11 -7.28 -1.41 4.68
C ALA A 11 -8.06 -1.29 6.02
N ILE A 12 -8.32 -0.06 6.44
CA ILE A 12 -9.20 0.29 7.58
C ILE A 12 -10.38 1.18 7.17
N SER A 13 -10.28 1.85 6.03
CA SER A 13 -11.38 2.59 5.42
C SER A 13 -12.02 1.70 4.36
N THR A 14 -13.35 1.76 4.28
CA THR A 14 -14.07 1.06 3.22
C THR A 14 -14.25 1.91 1.95
N SER A 15 -13.95 3.20 1.99
CA SER A 15 -14.33 4.15 0.94
C SER A 15 -13.25 4.42 -0.10
N ASP A 16 -11.97 4.14 0.16
CA ASP A 16 -10.88 4.34 -0.80
C ASP A 16 -10.36 2.99 -1.32
N ILE A 17 -10.74 2.64 -2.56
CA ILE A 17 -10.50 1.33 -3.15
C ILE A 17 -9.63 1.45 -4.40
N ASP A 18 -8.44 0.83 -4.35
CA ASP A 18 -7.55 0.72 -5.50
C ASP A 18 -7.90 -0.53 -6.34
N ILE A 19 -8.14 -0.35 -7.63
CA ILE A 19 -8.47 -1.43 -8.57
C ILE A 19 -7.50 -1.40 -9.74
N LEU A 20 -6.73 -2.48 -9.92
CA LEU A 20 -5.98 -2.71 -11.15
C LEU A 20 -6.91 -3.32 -12.21
N LEU A 21 -7.04 -2.62 -13.33
CA LEU A 21 -7.80 -3.03 -14.51
C LEU A 21 -6.84 -3.65 -15.52
N GLU A 22 -6.82 -4.98 -15.59
CA GLU A 22 -6.01 -5.69 -16.57
C GLU A 22 -6.63 -5.54 -17.97
N LEU A 23 -5.89 -4.88 -18.86
CA LEU A 23 -6.31 -4.63 -20.23
C LEU A 23 -5.57 -5.56 -21.21
N PRO A 24 -6.16 -5.85 -22.38
CA PRO A 24 -5.51 -6.69 -23.36
C PRO A 24 -4.23 -6.05 -23.90
N LYS A 25 -3.18 -6.86 -24.12
CA LYS A 25 -1.83 -6.39 -24.49
C LYS A 25 -1.77 -5.61 -25.81
N ASN A 26 -2.72 -5.82 -26.72
CA ASN A 26 -2.81 -5.02 -27.96
C ASN A 26 -3.06 -3.53 -27.67
N GLU A 27 -3.78 -3.18 -26.60
CA GLU A 27 -3.99 -1.79 -26.20
C GLU A 27 -2.68 -1.15 -25.73
N TYR A 28 -1.80 -1.88 -25.05
CA TYR A 28 -0.46 -1.38 -24.72
C TYR A 28 0.30 -0.94 -25.98
N TYR A 29 0.33 -1.80 -27.01
CA TYR A 29 1.00 -1.49 -28.28
C TYR A 29 0.31 -0.33 -29.01
N HIS A 30 -1.02 -0.28 -29.00
CA HIS A 30 -1.78 0.80 -29.58
C HIS A 30 -1.39 2.15 -28.96
N TYR A 31 -1.50 2.29 -27.64
CA TYR A 31 -1.19 3.54 -26.95
C TYR A 31 0.30 3.90 -26.95
N SER A 32 1.20 2.91 -26.97
CA SER A 32 2.64 3.14 -27.09
C SER A 32 3.05 3.64 -28.48
N SER A 33 2.28 3.32 -29.51
CA SER A 33 2.56 3.76 -30.89
C SER A 33 2.10 5.20 -31.18
N LEU A 34 1.29 5.80 -30.30
CA LEU A 34 0.76 7.14 -30.50
C LEU A 34 1.84 8.19 -30.29
N THR A 35 1.80 9.26 -31.08
CA THR A 35 2.65 10.42 -30.87
C THR A 35 2.18 11.25 -29.68
N GLY A 36 3.13 11.69 -28.86
CA GLY A 36 2.88 12.43 -27.62
C GLY A 36 2.52 11.50 -26.45
N ASN A 37 1.69 12.00 -25.54
CA ASN A 37 1.38 11.31 -24.28
C ASN A 37 0.27 10.25 -24.47
N GLY A 38 0.65 9.07 -24.98
CA GLY A 38 -0.25 7.94 -25.18
C GLY A 38 -0.93 7.46 -23.89
N GLN A 39 -0.22 7.54 -22.77
CA GLN A 39 -0.69 7.19 -21.43
C GLN A 39 -1.86 8.08 -21.00
N SER A 40 -1.78 9.39 -21.24
CA SER A 40 -2.88 10.32 -21.00
C SER A 40 -4.09 9.99 -21.87
N ARG A 41 -3.87 9.64 -23.15
CA ARG A 41 -4.96 9.20 -24.05
C ARG A 41 -5.63 7.92 -23.54
N LEU A 42 -4.87 6.95 -23.01
CA LEU A 42 -5.42 5.76 -22.37
C LEU A 42 -6.31 6.12 -21.18
N LEU A 43 -5.82 6.96 -20.25
CA LEU A 43 -6.61 7.38 -19.09
C LEU A 43 -7.89 8.12 -19.52
N GLN A 44 -7.84 8.94 -20.57
CA GLN A 44 -9.05 9.58 -21.11
C GLN A 44 -10.04 8.57 -21.71
N THR A 45 -9.57 7.52 -22.38
CA THR A 45 -10.45 6.45 -22.87
C THR A 45 -11.10 5.70 -21.71
N VAL A 46 -10.34 5.32 -20.68
CA VAL A 46 -10.88 4.64 -19.49
C VAL A 46 -11.92 5.52 -18.79
N LYS A 47 -11.61 6.82 -18.58
CA LYS A 47 -12.56 7.80 -18.05
C LYS A 47 -13.86 7.87 -18.86
N LYS A 48 -13.78 7.93 -20.19
CA LYS A 48 -14.96 7.96 -21.07
C LYS A 48 -15.79 6.68 -20.95
N SER A 49 -15.15 5.52 -20.82
CA SER A 49 -15.82 4.24 -20.61
C SER A 49 -16.56 4.19 -19.27
N VAL A 50 -16.02 4.77 -18.20
CA VAL A 50 -16.75 4.90 -16.92
C VAL A 50 -17.94 5.84 -17.07
N LEU A 51 -17.75 7.01 -17.67
CA LEU A 51 -18.79 8.02 -17.85
C LEU A 51 -19.93 7.56 -18.76
N SER A 52 -19.69 6.66 -19.73
CA SER A 52 -20.76 6.11 -20.56
C SER A 52 -21.76 5.29 -19.75
N ARG A 53 -21.30 4.64 -18.68
CA ARG A 53 -22.12 3.84 -17.76
C ARG A 53 -22.64 4.64 -16.56
N TYR A 54 -21.86 5.62 -16.10
CA TYR A 54 -22.12 6.45 -14.92
C TYR A 54 -21.99 7.95 -15.25
N PRO A 55 -22.88 8.51 -16.08
CA PRO A 55 -22.70 9.85 -16.65
C PRO A 55 -22.81 11.02 -15.66
N ARG A 56 -23.32 10.77 -14.45
CA ARG A 56 -23.46 11.77 -13.38
C ARG A 56 -22.43 11.62 -12.26
N THR A 57 -21.53 10.63 -12.36
CA THR A 57 -20.50 10.37 -11.36
C THR A 57 -19.30 11.26 -11.61
N GLU A 58 -18.66 11.73 -10.55
CA GLU A 58 -17.42 12.49 -10.68
C GLU A 58 -16.30 11.55 -11.14
N VAL A 59 -15.70 11.85 -12.31
CA VAL A 59 -14.61 11.04 -12.89
C VAL A 59 -13.52 11.94 -13.42
N HIS A 60 -12.28 11.74 -12.98
CA HIS A 60 -11.10 12.46 -13.46
C HIS A 60 -9.88 11.56 -13.55
N GLY A 61 -8.91 11.94 -14.38
CA GLY A 61 -7.61 11.28 -14.41
C GLY A 61 -6.68 11.96 -13.40
N ASP A 62 -5.86 11.20 -12.70
CA ASP A 62 -4.88 11.69 -11.74
C ASP A 62 -3.59 10.89 -11.87
N GLY A 63 -2.57 11.49 -12.49
CA GLY A 63 -1.24 10.91 -12.69
C GLY A 63 -1.24 9.58 -13.46
N GLN A 64 -1.54 8.51 -12.75
CA GLN A 64 -1.49 7.11 -13.18
C GLN A 64 -2.87 6.43 -13.23
N VAL A 65 -3.88 7.01 -12.59
CA VAL A 65 -5.19 6.38 -12.36
C VAL A 65 -6.33 7.20 -12.94
N VAL A 66 -7.50 6.56 -13.08
CA VAL A 66 -8.79 7.23 -13.21
C VAL A 66 -9.51 7.14 -11.86
N VAL A 67 -9.76 8.29 -11.26
CA VAL A 67 -10.50 8.42 -10.01
C VAL A 67 -12.00 8.51 -10.30
N VAL A 68 -12.79 7.74 -9.56
CA VAL A 68 -14.26 7.72 -9.62
C VAL A 68 -14.81 7.98 -8.22
N VAL A 69 -15.58 9.05 -8.04
CA VAL A 69 -16.19 9.41 -6.75
C VAL A 69 -17.71 9.34 -6.86
N PHE A 70 -18.31 8.45 -6.08
CA PHE A 70 -19.75 8.25 -5.97
C PHE A 70 -20.38 9.17 -4.92
N SER A 71 -21.68 9.43 -5.05
CA SER A 71 -22.43 10.35 -4.19
C SER A 71 -22.58 9.88 -2.74
N ASP A 72 -22.34 8.60 -2.46
CA ASP A 72 -22.33 8.01 -1.11
C ASP A 72 -20.95 8.10 -0.44
N GLY A 73 -19.97 8.73 -1.09
CA GLY A 73 -18.61 8.88 -0.59
C GLY A 73 -17.67 7.75 -0.99
N MET A 74 -18.13 6.73 -1.73
CA MET A 74 -17.24 5.69 -2.26
C MET A 74 -16.32 6.26 -3.35
N ARG A 75 -15.03 6.03 -3.21
CA ARG A 75 -13.97 6.46 -4.12
C ARG A 75 -13.20 5.25 -4.63
N PHE A 76 -13.05 5.17 -5.95
CA PHE A 76 -12.28 4.14 -6.62
C PHE A 76 -11.14 4.76 -7.42
N GLU A 77 -9.94 4.21 -7.27
CA GLU A 77 -8.79 4.53 -8.11
C GLU A 77 -8.57 3.37 -9.09
N LEU A 78 -8.90 3.61 -10.34
CA LEU A 78 -8.78 2.63 -11.41
C LEU A 78 -7.41 2.77 -12.07
N LEU A 79 -6.55 1.76 -11.93
CA LEU A 79 -5.22 1.69 -12.54
C LEU A 79 -5.27 0.76 -13.76
N PRO A 80 -5.32 1.29 -15.00
CA PRO A 80 -5.19 0.45 -16.19
C PRO A 80 -3.79 -0.16 -16.22
N ALA A 81 -3.71 -1.46 -16.46
CA ALA A 81 -2.42 -2.14 -16.47
C ALA A 81 -2.40 -3.31 -17.46
N PHE A 82 -1.19 -3.71 -17.83
CA PHE A 82 -0.91 -4.77 -18.79
C PHE A 82 -0.01 -5.81 -18.15
N GLU A 83 -0.44 -7.06 -18.11
CA GLU A 83 0.37 -8.14 -17.55
C GLU A 83 1.60 -8.41 -18.45
N THR A 84 2.77 -8.48 -17.84
CA THR A 84 4.04 -8.80 -18.50
C THR A 84 4.28 -10.31 -18.47
N SER A 85 5.24 -10.79 -19.26
CA SER A 85 5.62 -12.21 -19.25
C SER A 85 6.22 -12.68 -17.92
N SER A 86 6.67 -11.76 -17.05
CA SER A 86 7.17 -12.09 -15.71
C SER A 86 6.07 -12.12 -14.64
N GLY A 87 4.80 -11.87 -15.01
CA GLY A 87 3.69 -11.77 -14.06
C GLY A 87 3.64 -10.44 -13.29
N GLU A 88 4.45 -9.46 -13.70
CA GLU A 88 4.34 -8.06 -13.27
C GLU A 88 3.32 -7.32 -14.13
N TYR A 89 3.09 -6.05 -13.81
CA TYR A 89 2.15 -5.19 -14.53
C TYR A 89 2.82 -3.90 -14.96
N GLU A 90 2.66 -3.53 -16.23
CA GLU A 90 2.98 -2.21 -16.76
C GLU A 90 1.74 -1.31 -16.71
N TYR A 91 1.90 -0.06 -16.24
CA TYR A 91 0.80 0.90 -16.08
C TYR A 91 1.20 2.31 -16.56
N PRO A 92 0.22 3.14 -16.97
CA PRO A 92 0.50 4.47 -17.50
C PRO A 92 0.89 5.44 -16.38
N ASP A 93 1.84 6.32 -16.67
CA ASP A 93 2.11 7.53 -15.91
C ASP A 93 2.10 8.72 -16.86
N THR A 94 1.24 9.70 -16.61
CA THR A 94 1.07 10.87 -17.48
C THR A 94 2.12 11.97 -17.28
N HIS A 95 2.95 11.89 -16.23
CA HIS A 95 3.96 12.90 -15.95
C HIS A 95 5.12 12.87 -16.95
N MET A 96 5.81 14.01 -17.09
CA MET A 96 7.01 14.16 -17.93
C MET A 96 6.82 13.72 -19.39
N GLY A 97 5.63 13.94 -19.95
CA GLY A 97 5.34 13.60 -21.35
C GLY A 97 4.77 12.19 -21.56
N GLY A 98 4.67 11.38 -20.50
CA GLY A 98 4.10 10.03 -20.56
C GLY A 98 5.16 8.95 -20.45
N ASN A 99 4.96 7.98 -19.55
CA ASN A 99 5.87 6.85 -19.33
C ASN A 99 5.09 5.59 -18.92
N TRP A 100 5.63 4.42 -19.20
CA TRP A 100 5.14 3.17 -18.62
C TRP A 100 5.96 2.82 -17.37
N LYS A 101 5.29 2.50 -16.27
CA LYS A 101 5.92 2.07 -15.01
C LYS A 101 5.55 0.62 -14.72
N SER A 102 6.38 -0.08 -13.93
CA SER A 102 6.11 -1.46 -13.49
C SER A 102 5.66 -1.52 -12.04
N THR A 103 4.80 -2.48 -11.72
CA THR A 103 4.38 -2.85 -10.37
C THR A 103 4.10 -4.35 -10.26
N ASN A 104 4.20 -4.90 -9.05
CA ASN A 104 3.88 -6.31 -8.78
C ASN A 104 2.98 -6.44 -7.53
N PRO A 105 1.71 -5.98 -7.61
CA PRO A 105 0.79 -6.04 -6.49
C PRO A 105 0.49 -7.49 -6.07
N LYS A 106 0.54 -8.46 -6.98
CA LYS A 106 0.35 -9.89 -6.65
C LYS A 106 1.44 -10.35 -5.67
N ALA A 107 2.70 -10.03 -5.92
CA ALA A 107 3.79 -10.38 -5.01
C ALA A 107 3.62 -9.74 -3.63
N GLU A 108 3.15 -8.50 -3.56
CA GLU A 108 2.85 -7.83 -2.29
C GLU A 108 1.74 -8.53 -1.51
N GLN A 109 0.64 -8.88 -2.19
CA GLN A 109 -0.49 -9.57 -1.58
C GLN A 109 -0.09 -10.94 -1.03
N GLU A 110 0.63 -11.74 -1.82
CA GLU A 110 1.07 -13.07 -1.39
C GLU A 110 2.11 -13.00 -0.25
N ALA A 111 3.01 -12.01 -0.26
CA ALA A 111 3.96 -11.83 0.82
C ALA A 111 3.26 -11.49 2.15
N LEU A 112 2.35 -10.49 2.14
CA LEU A 112 1.58 -10.12 3.33
C LEU A 112 0.72 -11.29 3.81
N LYS A 113 -0.02 -11.93 2.90
CA LYS A 113 -0.90 -13.07 3.24
C LYS A 113 -0.13 -14.21 3.89
N ARG A 114 1.02 -14.61 3.34
CA ARG A 114 1.84 -15.66 3.92
C ARG A 114 2.34 -15.29 5.32
N LYS A 115 2.86 -14.07 5.49
CA LYS A 115 3.40 -13.62 6.78
C LYS A 115 2.30 -13.39 7.82
N ASP A 116 1.09 -13.04 7.40
CA ASP A 116 -0.08 -12.94 8.26
C ASP A 116 -0.54 -14.31 8.78
N VAL A 117 -0.56 -15.33 7.91
CA VAL A 117 -0.79 -16.72 8.33
C VAL A 117 0.29 -17.19 9.33
N GLU A 118 1.57 -16.90 9.06
CA GLU A 118 2.68 -17.23 9.99
C GLU A 118 2.55 -16.52 11.35
N SER A 119 1.95 -15.33 11.38
CA SER A 119 1.76 -14.54 12.59
C SER A 119 0.37 -14.67 13.22
N ASN A 120 -0.43 -15.63 12.74
CA ASN A 120 -1.80 -15.87 13.21
C ASN A 120 -2.68 -14.60 13.20
N GLY A 121 -2.55 -13.75 12.17
CA GLY A 121 -3.31 -12.50 12.00
C GLY A 121 -2.68 -11.25 12.60
N LEU A 122 -1.61 -11.38 13.40
CA LEU A 122 -0.99 -10.24 14.08
C LEU A 122 -0.42 -9.22 13.10
N LEU A 123 0.13 -9.65 11.95
CA LEU A 123 0.69 -8.73 10.96
C LEU A 123 -0.35 -7.73 10.46
N VAL A 124 -1.49 -8.22 9.97
CA VAL A 124 -2.54 -7.38 9.40
C VAL A 124 -3.16 -6.50 10.48
N ASP A 125 -3.41 -7.04 11.67
CA ASP A 125 -3.98 -6.27 12.79
C ASP A 125 -3.07 -5.13 13.22
N THR A 126 -1.76 -5.35 13.33
CA THR A 126 -0.79 -4.30 13.63
C THR A 126 -0.75 -3.23 12.53
N CYS A 127 -0.78 -3.62 11.25
CA CYS A 127 -0.84 -2.66 10.15
C CYS A 127 -2.09 -1.78 10.26
N ARG A 128 -3.24 -2.38 10.58
CA ARG A 128 -4.52 -1.67 10.76
C ARG A 128 -4.51 -0.78 11.99
N GLN A 129 -3.94 -1.22 13.11
CA GLN A 129 -3.81 -0.42 14.32
C GLN A 129 -2.98 0.85 14.09
N ILE A 130 -1.81 0.72 13.44
CA ILE A 130 -0.96 1.88 13.12
C ILE A 130 -1.71 2.85 12.18
N ARG A 131 -2.44 2.33 11.18
CA ARG A 131 -3.28 3.16 10.30
C ARG A 131 -4.40 3.86 11.08
N PHE A 132 -5.05 3.16 12.01
CA PHE A 132 -6.11 3.73 12.84
C PHE A 132 -5.57 4.86 13.72
N LEU A 133 -4.41 4.66 14.36
CA LEU A 133 -3.75 5.68 15.16
C LEU A 133 -3.36 6.89 14.31
N ARG A 134 -2.81 6.66 13.11
CA ARG A 134 -2.50 7.73 12.15
C ARG A 134 -3.75 8.55 11.83
N ASP A 135 -4.82 7.89 11.43
CA ASP A 135 -6.04 8.54 10.95
C ASP A 135 -6.87 9.17 12.07
N THR A 136 -6.65 8.77 13.33
CA THR A 136 -7.36 9.30 14.50
C THR A 136 -6.60 10.43 15.20
N TYR A 137 -5.28 10.29 15.37
CA TYR A 137 -4.48 11.16 16.23
C TYR A 137 -3.41 11.96 15.49
N PHE A 138 -3.06 11.56 14.27
CA PHE A 138 -1.96 12.14 13.50
C PHE A 138 -2.42 12.52 12.08
N THR A 139 -3.62 13.09 11.96
CA THR A 139 -4.27 13.44 10.68
C THR A 139 -3.46 14.39 9.79
N ASN A 140 -2.55 15.18 10.39
CA ASN A 140 -1.68 16.11 9.67
C ASN A 140 -0.33 15.48 9.27
N GLU A 141 0.00 14.28 9.74
CA GLU A 141 1.25 13.61 9.41
C GLU A 141 1.09 12.84 8.09
N HIS A 142 2.01 13.04 7.15
CA HIS A 142 2.08 12.23 5.96
C HIS A 142 2.82 10.92 6.25
N LEU A 143 2.09 9.80 6.21
CA LEU A 143 2.64 8.45 6.34
C LEU A 143 1.97 7.49 5.35
N PRO A 144 2.66 7.11 4.26
CA PRO A 144 2.15 6.17 3.27
C PRO A 144 1.84 4.79 3.88
N GLY A 145 0.69 4.23 3.53
CA GLY A 145 0.26 2.92 4.05
C GLY A 145 1.23 1.78 3.70
N ILE A 146 1.87 1.83 2.52
CA ILE A 146 2.86 0.82 2.12
C ILE A 146 4.11 0.83 3.02
N LEU A 147 4.48 1.99 3.59
CA LEU A 147 5.60 2.07 4.54
C LEU A 147 5.24 1.42 5.88
N ILE A 148 4.00 1.59 6.34
CA ILE A 148 3.48 0.87 7.51
C ILE A 148 3.57 -0.64 7.25
N ASP A 149 3.00 -1.10 6.14
CA ASP A 149 2.97 -2.51 5.77
C ASP A 149 4.42 -3.10 5.71
N ALA A 150 5.37 -2.36 5.12
CA ALA A 150 6.77 -2.77 5.03
C ALA A 150 7.50 -2.80 6.38
N PHE A 151 7.31 -1.77 7.22
CA PHE A 151 7.90 -1.71 8.55
C PHE A 151 7.43 -2.87 9.42
N VAL A 152 6.12 -3.16 9.45
CA VAL A 152 5.57 -4.23 10.27
C VAL A 152 6.00 -5.60 9.72
N TYR A 153 5.99 -5.79 8.40
CA TYR A 153 6.47 -7.04 7.78
C TYR A 153 7.92 -7.37 8.16
N ASP A 154 8.79 -6.36 8.19
CA ASP A 154 10.19 -6.49 8.62
C ASP A 154 10.32 -6.67 10.14
N SER A 155 9.51 -5.94 10.92
CA SER A 155 9.65 -5.84 12.37
C SER A 155 8.92 -6.91 13.15
N ILE A 156 7.91 -7.58 12.60
CA ILE A 156 7.10 -8.56 13.35
C ILE A 156 7.91 -9.81 13.75
N ALA A 157 8.95 -10.17 12.98
CA ALA A 157 9.76 -11.37 13.20
C ALA A 157 8.90 -12.65 13.44
N ASN A 158 8.94 -13.21 14.64
CA ASN A 158 8.22 -14.43 15.06
C ASN A 158 7.09 -14.15 16.05
N TRP A 159 6.70 -12.88 16.22
CA TRP A 159 5.51 -12.56 17.01
C TRP A 159 4.26 -13.05 16.29
N HIS A 160 3.33 -13.60 17.06
CA HIS A 160 2.04 -14.07 16.56
C HIS A 160 0.96 -13.91 17.63
N TRP A 161 -0.31 -13.85 17.24
CA TRP A 161 -1.39 -13.98 18.21
C TRP A 161 -1.37 -15.37 18.85
N GLY A 162 -1.62 -15.45 20.16
CA GLY A 162 -1.84 -16.72 20.85
C GLY A 162 -3.15 -17.37 20.42
N SER A 163 -3.26 -18.69 20.60
CA SER A 163 -4.47 -19.45 20.25
C SER A 163 -5.70 -19.18 21.16
N GLY A 164 -5.66 -18.13 22.00
CA GLY A 164 -6.77 -17.68 22.85
C GLY A 164 -6.65 -16.21 23.25
N ASN A 165 -7.81 -15.53 23.39
CA ASN A 165 -8.03 -14.15 23.89
C ASN A 165 -7.05 -13.04 23.45
N GLY A 166 -6.53 -13.08 22.21
CA GLY A 166 -5.94 -11.90 21.56
C GLY A 166 -4.67 -11.35 22.22
N THR A 167 -3.94 -12.14 22.99
CA THR A 167 -2.61 -11.76 23.50
C THR A 167 -1.54 -12.12 22.48
N SER A 168 -0.63 -11.18 22.19
CA SER A 168 0.50 -11.45 21.30
C SER A 168 1.54 -12.24 22.08
N HIS A 169 2.05 -13.31 21.48
CA HIS A 169 3.10 -14.14 22.05
C HIS A 169 4.31 -14.16 21.12
N GLN A 170 5.49 -14.25 21.72
CA GLN A 170 6.73 -14.55 21.05
C GLN A 170 7.17 -15.96 21.47
N SER A 171 7.78 -16.73 20.56
CA SER A 171 8.45 -17.99 20.91
C SER A 171 9.42 -17.80 22.09
N GLU A 172 9.58 -18.80 22.97
CA GLU A 172 10.21 -18.82 24.32
C GLU A 172 11.56 -18.10 24.54
N TYR A 173 12.19 -17.54 23.52
CA TYR A 173 13.45 -16.80 23.58
C TYR A 173 13.28 -15.34 23.13
N SER A 174 12.83 -14.44 24.01
CA SER A 174 13.30 -13.02 24.09
C SER A 174 12.54 -12.11 25.09
N SER A 175 13.30 -11.57 26.06
CA SER A 175 13.28 -10.22 26.64
C SER A 175 12.03 -9.55 27.27
N GLY A 176 10.91 -10.24 27.51
CA GLY A 176 9.91 -9.79 28.50
C GLY A 176 9.25 -8.40 28.32
N HIS A 177 9.33 -7.79 27.13
CA HIS A 177 8.66 -6.52 26.79
C HIS A 177 7.37 -6.78 26.01
N PRO A 178 6.34 -5.92 26.13
CA PRO A 178 5.18 -5.92 25.24
C PRO A 178 5.56 -5.84 23.75
N TYR A 179 4.65 -6.31 22.89
CA TYR A 179 4.86 -6.35 21.44
C TYR A 179 5.06 -4.95 20.85
N GLU A 180 4.26 -3.99 21.29
CA GLU A 180 4.26 -2.59 20.85
C GLU A 180 5.57 -1.90 21.21
N GLU A 181 6.09 -2.12 22.43
CA GLU A 181 7.42 -1.65 22.84
C GLU A 181 8.53 -2.27 21.98
N SER A 182 8.38 -3.55 21.62
CA SER A 182 9.34 -4.25 20.76
C SER A 182 9.39 -3.66 19.35
N LEU A 183 8.24 -3.29 18.78
CA LEU A 183 8.17 -2.56 17.51
C LEU A 183 8.85 -1.19 17.60
N LEU A 184 8.54 -0.41 18.64
CA LEU A 184 9.16 0.90 18.85
C LEU A 184 10.69 0.79 19.02
N LYS A 185 11.17 -0.24 19.72
CA LYS A 185 12.59 -0.53 19.87
C LYS A 185 13.25 -0.87 18.53
N LYS A 186 12.62 -1.72 17.71
CA LYS A 186 13.13 -2.05 16.37
C LYS A 186 13.21 -0.81 15.48
N PHE A 187 12.17 0.03 15.49
CA PHE A 187 12.18 1.31 14.78
C PHE A 187 13.36 2.20 15.23
N ARG A 188 13.53 2.41 16.54
CA ARG A 188 14.63 3.24 17.09
C ARG A 188 16.01 2.72 16.70
N ILE A 189 16.20 1.40 16.65
CA ILE A 189 17.45 0.78 16.19
C ILE A 189 17.66 1.08 14.70
N ALA A 190 16.63 0.91 13.87
CA ALA A 190 16.70 1.16 12.42
C ALA A 190 17.01 2.63 12.08
N THR A 191 16.58 3.58 12.92
CA THR A 191 16.80 5.02 12.74
C THR A 191 17.94 5.60 13.59
N ALA A 192 18.70 4.76 14.31
CA ALA A 192 19.75 5.23 15.20
C ALA A 192 20.86 5.94 14.42
N TRP A 193 21.51 6.93 15.07
CA TRP A 193 22.68 7.64 14.51
C TRP A 193 22.42 8.33 13.16
N GLY A 194 21.17 8.72 12.89
CA GLY A 194 20.79 9.32 11.60
C GLY A 194 20.65 8.32 10.45
N GLY A 195 20.59 7.01 10.76
CA GLY A 195 20.32 5.98 9.78
C GLY A 195 18.95 6.16 9.13
N VAL A 196 18.89 5.97 7.81
CA VAL A 196 17.63 5.94 7.05
C VAL A 196 17.32 4.49 6.68
N PRO A 197 16.30 3.87 7.29
CA PRO A 197 15.87 2.53 6.96
C PRO A 197 15.62 2.37 5.47
N GLN A 198 15.96 1.21 4.91
CA GLN A 198 15.76 0.90 3.50
C GLN A 198 14.61 -0.09 3.32
N TRP A 199 13.46 0.18 3.95
CA TRP A 199 12.29 -0.67 3.80
C TRP A 199 11.82 -0.69 2.35
N ARG A 200 11.37 -1.88 1.94
CA ARG A 200 10.87 -2.18 0.59
C ARG A 200 9.50 -2.80 0.69
N ALA A 201 8.70 -2.61 -0.36
CA ALA A 201 7.40 -3.24 -0.43
C ALA A 201 7.57 -4.77 -0.32
N PRO A 202 6.85 -5.44 0.59
CA PRO A 202 6.97 -6.88 0.77
C PRO A 202 6.68 -7.61 -0.54
N GLY A 203 7.44 -8.67 -0.85
CA GLY A 203 7.26 -9.45 -2.08
C GLY A 203 7.78 -8.77 -3.35
N SER A 204 7.28 -7.57 -3.71
CA SER A 204 7.69 -6.87 -4.93
C SER A 204 9.09 -6.24 -4.84
N GLY A 205 9.57 -5.95 -3.62
CA GLY A 205 10.87 -5.32 -3.41
C GLY A 205 10.94 -3.86 -3.88
N MET A 206 9.80 -3.27 -4.26
CA MET A 206 9.71 -1.89 -4.74
C MET A 206 10.29 -0.94 -3.70
N ARG A 207 11.07 0.05 -4.17
CA ARG A 207 11.61 1.10 -3.29
C ARG A 207 10.46 1.95 -2.77
N ILE A 208 10.47 2.20 -1.47
CA ILE A 208 9.54 3.10 -0.80
C ILE A 208 10.29 4.39 -0.46
N ASP A 209 9.61 5.53 -0.45
CA ASP A 209 10.17 6.75 0.14
C ASP A 209 10.27 6.58 1.67
N ASN A 210 11.51 6.45 2.14
CA ASN A 210 11.85 6.33 3.56
C ASN A 210 12.41 7.66 4.11
N SER A 211 12.03 8.81 3.52
CA SER A 211 12.50 10.12 3.95
C SER A 211 12.36 10.35 5.45
N ALA A 212 13.25 11.17 6.02
CA ALA A 212 13.30 11.43 7.46
C ALA A 212 11.95 11.96 7.99
N SER A 213 11.23 12.77 7.22
CA SER A 213 9.89 13.24 7.58
C SER A 213 8.89 12.08 7.74
N ILE A 214 8.83 11.16 6.78
CA ILE A 214 7.93 10.00 6.84
C ILE A 214 8.32 9.08 8.01
N CYS A 215 9.62 8.84 8.22
CA CYS A 215 10.09 8.05 9.36
C CYS A 215 9.73 8.72 10.70
N ASN A 216 9.84 10.04 10.80
CA ASN A 216 9.44 10.78 12.00
C ASN A 216 7.94 10.62 12.29
N SER A 217 7.08 10.65 11.26
CA SER A 217 5.64 10.38 11.40
C SER A 217 5.40 8.99 12.00
N LEU A 218 6.03 7.95 11.46
CA LEU A 218 5.92 6.58 11.98
C LEU A 218 6.39 6.49 13.43
N GLY A 219 7.52 7.11 13.78
CA GLY A 219 8.05 7.10 15.14
C GLY A 219 7.11 7.70 16.18
N LYS A 220 6.40 8.79 15.85
CA LYS A 220 5.37 9.40 16.72
C LYS A 220 4.20 8.43 16.97
N ILE A 221 3.75 7.75 15.91
CA ILE A 221 2.63 6.80 16.00
C ILE A 221 3.01 5.57 16.82
N LEU A 222 4.19 4.99 16.58
CA LEU A 222 4.69 3.85 17.35
C LEU A 222 4.90 4.19 18.82
N LYS A 223 5.34 5.42 19.13
CA LYS A 223 5.42 5.90 20.52
C LYS A 223 4.04 5.90 21.18
N LYS A 224 3.02 6.46 20.52
CA LYS A 224 1.65 6.47 21.03
C LYS A 224 1.11 5.04 21.23
N MET A 225 1.35 4.16 20.27
CA MET A 225 0.92 2.75 20.34
C MET A 225 1.52 2.00 21.53
N ALA A 226 2.75 2.31 21.93
CA ALA A 226 3.41 1.70 23.08
C ALA A 226 3.03 2.32 24.44
N GLU A 227 2.28 3.43 24.44
CA GLU A 227 1.81 4.14 25.64
C GLU A 227 0.33 3.83 25.98
N GLU A 228 -0.39 3.13 25.09
CA GLU A 228 -1.76 2.64 25.28
C GLU A 228 -1.79 1.29 26.01
#